data_AF-W0V2S9-F1
#
_entry.id   AF-W0V2S9-F1
#
_cell.length_a   1.000
_cell.length_b   1.000
_cell.length_c   1.000
_cell.angle_alpha   90.00
_cell.angle_beta   90.00
_cell.angle_gamma   90.00
#
_symmetry.space_group_name_H-M   'P 1'
#
loop_
_entity.id
_entity.type
_entity.pdbx_description
1 polymer ?
#
loop_
_entity_poly.entity_id
_entity_poly.type
_entity_poly.pdbx_seq_one_letter_code
_entity_poly.pdbx_strand_id
1 'polypeptide(L)'
;MEKQQQPGAAAAAFFTKQLAYHKVGREQLLAEPVRLAAGQTELVLDWYPERSALAPLRIERNHVAVFAWSKLILEAGQKLIVHGPHQERSLLVIEHLHLAAGAQLQLHMPTELVVARCDSAAVAGRAGEAVAATIVVTAASGAAGMNGPQGGAGVPGRAPGSAGGNGAPGGGGSPGGNGSSSQTSNLHIGMMFGHYVFEINGGDGGDGGAGGAGGNGGAGGINPATHQMGMGGGGGSGGPGGPGGNAGNGGVLRVFTEGIAPGTTYELRQPVPRGGAGGAGGRGGIPGLGHPDGSPGMPGVNGPAGSDGWPGVIEIRVI
;
A
#
# COMPACT_ATOMS: atom_id res chain seq x y z
N MET A 1 -26.63 -26.50 -38.43
CA MET A 1 -27.30 -25.91 -37.24
C MET A 1 -26.44 -26.26 -36.03
N GLU A 2 -25.54 -25.36 -35.67
CA GLU A 2 -24.70 -25.47 -34.48
C GLU A 2 -25.61 -25.17 -33.27
N LYS A 3 -25.83 -26.16 -32.39
CA LYS A 3 -26.60 -25.93 -31.17
C LYS A 3 -25.80 -24.96 -30.31
N GLN A 4 -26.24 -23.70 -30.21
CA GLN A 4 -25.73 -22.79 -29.19
C GLN A 4 -25.95 -23.43 -27.83
N GLN A 5 -24.88 -23.96 -27.26
CA GLN A 5 -24.89 -24.57 -25.94
C GLN A 5 -25.23 -23.46 -24.96
N GLN A 6 -26.27 -23.66 -24.13
CA GLN A 6 -26.71 -22.62 -23.21
C GLN A 6 -25.53 -22.21 -22.31
N PRO A 7 -25.18 -20.92 -22.28
CA PRO A 7 -23.91 -20.45 -21.71
C PRO A 7 -23.75 -20.76 -20.21
N GLY A 8 -24.85 -21.04 -19.49
CA GLY A 8 -24.81 -21.51 -18.10
C GLY A 8 -24.32 -22.95 -17.91
N ALA A 9 -24.52 -23.85 -18.88
CA ALA A 9 -24.13 -25.26 -18.75
C ALA A 9 -22.60 -25.43 -18.86
N ALA A 10 -21.94 -24.67 -19.75
CA ALA A 10 -20.49 -24.66 -19.88
C ALA A 10 -19.82 -24.11 -18.61
N ALA A 11 -20.30 -22.98 -18.08
CA ALA A 11 -19.80 -22.41 -16.84
C ALA A 11 -19.93 -23.37 -15.63
N ALA A 12 -21.04 -24.09 -15.52
CA ALA A 12 -21.22 -25.09 -14.46
C ALA A 12 -20.26 -26.29 -14.62
N ALA A 13 -20.06 -26.77 -15.85
CA ALA A 13 -19.11 -27.85 -16.14
C ALA A 13 -17.66 -27.41 -15.85
N PHE A 14 -17.28 -26.19 -16.23
CA PHE A 14 -16.00 -25.59 -15.91
C PHE A 14 -15.78 -25.52 -14.39
N PHE A 15 -16.73 -24.98 -13.64
CA PHE A 15 -16.62 -24.89 -12.19
C PHE A 15 -16.48 -26.27 -11.54
N THR A 16 -17.21 -27.27 -12.03
CA THR A 16 -17.09 -28.67 -11.56
C THR A 16 -15.68 -29.22 -11.81
N LYS A 17 -15.06 -28.91 -12.96
CA LYS A 17 -13.66 -29.28 -13.24
C LYS A 17 -12.69 -28.56 -12.31
N GLN A 18 -12.91 -27.28 -12.01
CA GLN A 18 -12.07 -26.52 -11.10
C GLN A 18 -12.18 -27.04 -9.65
N LEU A 19 -13.38 -27.37 -9.19
CA LEU A 19 -13.61 -28.05 -7.91
C LEU A 19 -12.80 -29.36 -7.81
N ALA A 20 -12.85 -30.19 -8.85
CA ALA A 20 -12.09 -31.43 -8.91
C ALA A 20 -10.57 -31.18 -8.93
N TYR A 21 -10.09 -30.21 -9.73
CA TYR A 21 -8.68 -29.84 -9.81
C TYR A 21 -8.12 -29.40 -8.44
N HIS A 22 -8.88 -28.59 -7.70
CA HIS A 22 -8.50 -28.11 -6.38
C HIS A 22 -8.90 -29.04 -5.22
N LYS A 23 -9.47 -30.21 -5.50
CA LYS A 23 -9.93 -31.17 -4.49
C LYS A 23 -10.88 -30.51 -3.47
N VAL A 24 -11.81 -29.70 -3.96
CA VAL A 24 -12.88 -29.10 -3.16
C VAL A 24 -14.18 -29.78 -3.55
N GLY A 25 -14.74 -30.57 -2.64
CA GLY A 25 -16.06 -31.16 -2.80
C GLY A 25 -17.13 -30.08 -2.77
N ARG A 26 -18.21 -30.25 -3.54
CA ARG A 26 -19.31 -29.26 -3.57
C ARG A 26 -20.01 -29.15 -2.21
N GLU A 27 -20.06 -30.26 -1.47
CA GLU A 27 -20.54 -30.36 -0.09
C GLU A 27 -19.67 -29.61 0.92
N GLN A 28 -18.44 -29.24 0.56
CA GLN A 28 -17.55 -28.44 1.40
C GLN A 28 -17.77 -26.94 1.26
N LEU A 29 -18.56 -26.52 0.26
CA LEU A 29 -18.96 -25.12 0.13
C LEU A 29 -19.89 -24.77 1.30
N LEU A 30 -19.62 -23.69 2.03
CA LEU A 30 -20.57 -23.23 3.05
C LEU A 30 -21.91 -22.94 2.38
N ALA A 31 -22.95 -23.65 2.84
CA ALA A 31 -24.30 -23.56 2.27
C ALA A 31 -24.94 -22.20 2.54
N GLU A 32 -24.65 -21.61 3.69
CA GLU A 32 -25.13 -20.29 4.05
C GLU A 32 -24.38 -19.20 3.25
N PRO A 33 -25.09 -18.26 2.61
CA PRO A 33 -24.47 -17.14 1.92
C PRO A 33 -23.63 -16.29 2.88
N VAL A 34 -22.38 -16.03 2.50
CA VAL A 34 -21.53 -15.10 3.23
C VAL A 34 -21.95 -13.67 2.88
N ARG A 35 -22.28 -12.91 3.92
CA ARG A 35 -22.62 -11.49 3.90
C ARG A 35 -21.93 -10.80 5.07
N LEU A 36 -21.57 -9.54 4.89
CA LEU A 36 -21.15 -8.69 6.00
C LEU A 36 -22.38 -8.30 6.83
N ALA A 37 -22.21 -8.18 8.15
CA ALA A 37 -23.27 -7.69 9.03
C ALA A 37 -23.63 -6.23 8.71
N ALA A 38 -24.83 -5.79 9.13
CA ALA A 38 -25.25 -4.41 8.95
C ALA A 38 -24.24 -3.44 9.63
N GLY A 39 -23.78 -2.44 8.88
CA GLY A 39 -22.77 -1.47 9.33
C GLY A 39 -21.33 -1.93 9.17
N GLN A 40 -21.07 -3.19 8.83
CA GLN A 40 -19.73 -3.67 8.53
C GLN A 40 -19.36 -3.33 7.07
N THR A 41 -18.19 -2.73 6.89
CA THR A 41 -17.68 -2.29 5.58
C THR A 41 -16.64 -3.23 5.00
N GLU A 42 -16.00 -4.06 5.82
CA GLU A 42 -14.88 -4.89 5.40
C GLU A 42 -14.99 -6.32 5.94
N LEU A 43 -14.77 -7.31 5.08
CA LEU A 43 -14.60 -8.71 5.41
C LEU A 43 -13.13 -9.05 5.14
N VAL A 44 -12.37 -9.35 6.18
CA VAL A 44 -10.94 -9.70 6.06
C VAL A 44 -10.79 -11.21 6.11
N LEU A 45 -10.13 -11.76 5.10
CA LEU A 45 -9.66 -13.14 5.06
C LEU A 45 -8.15 -13.12 5.22
N ASP A 46 -7.67 -13.84 6.23
CA ASP A 46 -6.25 -13.95 6.51
C ASP A 46 -5.83 -15.42 6.45
N TRP A 47 -4.61 -15.67 5.98
CA TRP A 47 -3.98 -16.98 6.04
C TRP A 47 -3.93 -17.51 7.48
N TYR A 48 -3.71 -16.63 8.46
CA TYR A 48 -3.74 -16.94 9.89
C TYR A 48 -5.18 -16.95 10.41
N PRO A 49 -5.72 -18.10 10.83
CA PRO A 49 -7.13 -18.22 11.22
C PRO A 49 -7.56 -17.25 12.33
N GLU A 50 -6.67 -16.91 13.26
CA GLU A 50 -6.95 -16.00 14.36
C GLU A 50 -7.09 -14.53 13.96
N ARG A 51 -6.68 -14.16 12.74
CA ARG A 51 -6.81 -12.82 12.15
C ARG A 51 -7.92 -12.75 11.10
N SER A 52 -8.40 -13.91 10.67
CA SER A 52 -9.40 -14.03 9.61
C SER A 52 -10.82 -13.93 10.17
N ALA A 53 -11.68 -13.16 9.52
CA ALA A 53 -13.10 -13.09 9.88
C ALA A 53 -13.83 -14.42 9.65
N LEU A 54 -13.33 -15.25 8.73
CA LEU A 54 -13.80 -16.60 8.47
C LEU A 54 -12.60 -17.55 8.48
N ALA A 55 -12.69 -18.65 9.22
CA ALA A 55 -11.62 -19.64 9.20
C ALA A 55 -11.48 -20.25 7.78
N PRO A 56 -10.26 -20.49 7.29
CA PRO A 56 -10.07 -21.25 6.07
C PRO A 56 -10.65 -22.65 6.24
N LEU A 57 -11.23 -23.21 5.17
CA LEU A 57 -11.68 -24.60 5.13
C LEU A 57 -10.53 -25.55 5.50
N ARG A 58 -9.33 -25.24 5.00
CA ARG A 58 -8.08 -25.92 5.34
C ARG A 58 -6.88 -25.07 4.93
N ILE A 59 -5.75 -25.34 5.56
CA ILE A 59 -4.43 -24.86 5.12
C ILE A 59 -3.65 -26.08 4.64
N GLU A 60 -3.28 -26.08 3.36
CA GLU A 60 -2.56 -27.20 2.75
C GLU A 60 -1.05 -27.11 3.02
N ARG A 61 -0.35 -28.26 2.99
CA ARG A 61 1.10 -28.35 3.24
C ARG A 61 1.95 -27.56 2.25
N ASN A 62 1.38 -27.19 1.10
CA ASN A 62 1.99 -26.39 0.05
C ASN A 62 1.71 -24.89 0.24
N HIS A 63 1.41 -24.44 1.46
CA HIS A 63 1.33 -23.01 1.77
C HIS A 63 0.09 -22.33 1.12
N VAL A 64 -1.04 -23.06 1.02
CA VAL A 64 -2.30 -22.56 0.45
C VAL A 64 -3.41 -22.57 1.50
N ALA A 65 -3.95 -21.39 1.82
CA ALA A 65 -5.19 -21.26 2.58
C ALA A 65 -6.39 -21.36 1.63
N VAL A 66 -7.26 -22.35 1.86
CA VAL A 66 -8.43 -22.63 1.01
C VAL A 66 -9.68 -22.10 1.69
N PHE A 67 -10.44 -21.26 0.98
CA PHE A 67 -11.75 -20.78 1.40
C PHE A 67 -12.80 -21.17 0.36
N ALA A 68 -13.97 -21.63 0.81
CA ALA A 68 -14.94 -22.23 -0.08
C ALA A 68 -16.39 -21.89 0.32
N TRP A 69 -17.14 -21.24 -0.59
CA TRP A 69 -18.51 -20.77 -0.33
C TRP A 69 -19.45 -21.05 -1.49
N SER A 70 -20.71 -21.34 -1.17
CA SER A 70 -21.76 -21.40 -2.21
C SER A 70 -22.04 -20.00 -2.75
N LYS A 71 -22.05 -18.99 -1.88
CA LYS A 71 -22.37 -17.61 -2.26
C LYS A 71 -21.65 -16.60 -1.40
N LEU A 72 -21.07 -15.58 -2.04
CA LEU A 72 -20.52 -14.39 -1.40
C LEU A 72 -21.21 -13.16 -1.98
N ILE A 73 -21.67 -12.27 -1.10
CA ILE A 73 -22.37 -11.04 -1.49
C ILE A 73 -21.68 -9.86 -0.80
N LEU A 74 -21.18 -8.94 -1.62
CA LEU A 74 -20.68 -7.64 -1.16
C LEU A 74 -21.64 -6.55 -1.62
N GLU A 75 -22.26 -5.87 -0.66
CA GLU A 75 -23.15 -4.74 -0.89
C GLU A 75 -22.34 -3.47 -1.27
N ALA A 76 -23.04 -2.40 -1.64
CA ALA A 76 -22.39 -1.20 -2.15
C ALA A 76 -21.39 -0.61 -1.13
N GLY A 77 -20.15 -0.37 -1.60
CA GLY A 77 -19.05 0.14 -0.78
C GLY A 77 -18.41 -0.87 0.18
N GLN A 78 -18.89 -2.12 0.23
CA GLN A 78 -18.27 -3.17 1.04
C GLN A 78 -17.03 -3.74 0.36
N LYS A 79 -16.09 -4.23 1.17
CA LYS A 79 -14.84 -4.81 0.69
C LYS A 79 -14.64 -6.22 1.21
N LEU A 80 -14.15 -7.10 0.35
CA LEU A 80 -13.45 -8.31 0.76
C LEU A 80 -11.94 -8.06 0.63
N ILE A 81 -11.20 -8.30 1.69
CA ILE A 81 -9.75 -8.09 1.76
C ILE A 81 -9.10 -9.45 2.01
N VAL A 82 -8.17 -9.84 1.14
CA VAL A 82 -7.43 -11.11 1.25
C VAL A 82 -5.98 -10.79 1.60
N HIS A 83 -5.57 -11.15 2.82
CA HIS A 83 -4.26 -10.91 3.40
C HIS A 83 -3.54 -12.23 3.70
N GLY A 84 -2.22 -12.17 3.68
CA GLY A 84 -1.38 -13.28 4.08
C GLY A 84 0.10 -12.96 3.92
N PRO A 85 1.00 -13.86 4.37
CA PRO A 85 2.43 -13.67 4.23
C PRO A 85 2.87 -13.64 2.76
N HIS A 86 3.96 -12.93 2.46
CA HIS A 86 4.46 -12.68 1.10
C HIS A 86 4.77 -13.94 0.25
N GLN A 87 4.91 -15.12 0.85
CA GLN A 87 5.22 -16.38 0.16
C GLN A 87 4.09 -17.41 0.19
N GLU A 88 2.99 -17.08 0.88
CA GLU A 88 1.84 -17.96 0.97
C GLU A 88 0.85 -17.64 -0.16
N ARG A 89 -0.08 -18.55 -0.41
CA ARG A 89 -1.13 -18.39 -1.41
C ARG A 89 -2.50 -18.54 -0.78
N SER A 90 -3.50 -17.90 -1.37
CA SER A 90 -4.90 -18.13 -1.03
C SER A 90 -5.64 -18.70 -2.23
N LEU A 91 -6.47 -19.70 -2.01
CA LEU A 91 -7.45 -20.20 -2.98
C LEU A 91 -8.86 -19.84 -2.50
N LEU A 92 -9.57 -19.04 -3.27
CA LEU A 92 -10.97 -18.72 -3.04
C LEU A 92 -11.83 -19.47 -4.04
N VAL A 93 -12.74 -20.33 -3.56
CA VAL A 93 -13.67 -21.08 -4.39
C VAL A 93 -15.09 -20.63 -4.07
N ILE A 94 -15.75 -20.01 -5.04
CA ILE A 94 -17.06 -19.39 -4.84
C ILE A 94 -18.00 -19.83 -5.95
N GLU A 95 -19.11 -20.48 -5.64
CA GLU A 95 -20.07 -20.81 -6.70
C GLU A 95 -20.72 -19.53 -7.26
N HIS A 96 -21.21 -18.64 -6.41
CA HIS A 96 -21.82 -17.37 -6.81
C HIS A 96 -21.19 -16.16 -6.10
N LEU A 97 -20.49 -15.32 -6.86
CA LEU A 97 -19.97 -14.04 -6.38
C LEU A 97 -20.88 -12.90 -6.85
N HIS A 98 -21.45 -12.14 -5.91
CA HIS A 98 -22.20 -10.91 -6.20
C HIS A 98 -21.45 -9.69 -5.66
N LEU A 99 -21.14 -8.75 -6.55
CA LEU A 99 -20.50 -7.48 -6.23
C LEU A 99 -21.45 -6.34 -6.60
N ALA A 100 -22.00 -5.65 -5.60
CA ALA A 100 -22.78 -4.45 -5.85
C ALA A 100 -21.90 -3.29 -6.36
N ALA A 101 -22.53 -2.20 -6.81
CA ALA A 101 -21.82 -1.01 -7.27
C ALA A 101 -20.88 -0.47 -6.18
N GLY A 102 -19.60 -0.31 -6.53
CA GLY A 102 -18.57 0.19 -5.62
C GLY A 102 -18.09 -0.84 -4.59
N ALA A 103 -18.58 -2.08 -4.63
CA ALA A 103 -17.99 -3.16 -3.86
C ALA A 103 -16.57 -3.47 -4.37
N GLN A 104 -15.68 -3.89 -3.46
CA GLN A 104 -14.28 -4.16 -3.79
C GLN A 104 -13.82 -5.55 -3.35
N LEU A 105 -13.05 -6.21 -4.20
CA LEU A 105 -12.24 -7.37 -3.83
C LEU A 105 -10.77 -6.97 -3.87
N GLN A 106 -10.11 -6.91 -2.72
CA GLN A 106 -8.72 -6.52 -2.57
C GLN A 106 -7.83 -7.73 -2.28
N LEU A 107 -6.92 -8.02 -3.19
CA LEU A 107 -6.02 -9.16 -3.13
C LEU A 107 -4.61 -8.65 -2.81
N HIS A 108 -4.16 -8.81 -1.56
CA HIS A 108 -2.84 -8.34 -1.09
C HIS A 108 -1.78 -9.44 -1.05
N MET A 109 -2.13 -10.64 -1.50
CA MET A 109 -1.25 -11.81 -1.59
C MET A 109 -1.50 -12.54 -2.91
N PRO A 110 -0.65 -13.50 -3.32
CA PRO A 110 -0.94 -14.33 -4.48
C PRO A 110 -2.25 -15.10 -4.28
N THR A 111 -3.28 -14.75 -5.06
CA THR A 111 -4.61 -15.33 -4.94
C THR A 111 -5.01 -16.05 -6.22
N GLU A 112 -5.55 -17.25 -6.05
CA GLU A 112 -6.31 -17.96 -7.07
C GLU A 112 -7.79 -17.87 -6.71
N LEU A 113 -8.59 -17.26 -7.58
CA LEU A 113 -10.02 -17.07 -7.38
C LEU A 113 -10.78 -17.89 -8.42
N VAL A 114 -11.52 -18.88 -7.98
CA VAL A 114 -12.37 -19.75 -8.80
C VAL A 114 -13.82 -19.40 -8.55
N VAL A 115 -14.51 -18.92 -9.58
CA VAL A 115 -15.90 -18.48 -9.49
C VAL A 115 -16.75 -19.14 -10.57
N ALA A 116 -17.88 -19.77 -10.23
CA ALA A 116 -18.77 -20.32 -11.26
C ALA A 116 -19.51 -19.19 -11.99
N ARG A 117 -20.08 -18.26 -11.22
CA ARG A 117 -20.83 -17.10 -11.69
C ARG A 117 -20.42 -15.86 -10.91
N CYS A 118 -19.99 -14.82 -11.63
CA CYS A 118 -19.71 -13.50 -11.07
C CYS A 118 -20.74 -12.51 -11.60
N ASP A 119 -21.47 -11.85 -10.71
CA ASP A 119 -22.40 -10.77 -11.04
C ASP A 119 -21.90 -9.45 -10.46
N SER A 120 -21.86 -8.41 -11.29
CA SER A 120 -21.60 -7.04 -10.88
C SER A 120 -22.78 -6.14 -11.24
N ALA A 121 -23.21 -5.30 -10.30
CA ALA A 121 -24.16 -4.22 -10.59
C ALA A 121 -23.40 -2.91 -10.79
N ALA A 122 -23.78 -2.13 -11.81
CA ALA A 122 -23.39 -0.72 -11.89
C ALA A 122 -24.57 0.17 -11.56
N VAL A 123 -24.29 1.30 -10.92
CA VAL A 123 -25.25 2.39 -10.72
C VAL A 123 -24.64 3.65 -11.33
N ALA A 124 -25.45 4.45 -12.01
CA ALA A 124 -25.04 5.78 -12.45
C ALA A 124 -24.68 6.64 -11.23
N GLY A 125 -23.42 7.08 -11.15
CA GLY A 125 -22.95 7.94 -10.08
C GLY A 125 -23.46 9.38 -10.19
N ARG A 126 -23.25 10.18 -9.15
CA ARG A 126 -23.73 11.58 -9.07
C ARG A 126 -23.18 12.50 -10.16
N ALA A 127 -22.03 12.17 -10.73
CA ALA A 127 -21.40 12.92 -11.82
C ALA A 127 -21.60 12.25 -13.20
N GLY A 128 -22.48 11.26 -13.31
CA GLY A 128 -22.66 10.46 -14.53
C GLY A 128 -21.61 9.37 -14.74
N GLU A 129 -20.57 9.28 -13.89
CA GLU A 129 -19.64 8.16 -13.90
C GLU A 129 -20.28 6.90 -13.32
N ALA A 130 -20.18 5.78 -14.03
CA ALA A 130 -20.66 4.49 -13.55
C ALA A 130 -19.81 4.02 -12.37
N VAL A 131 -20.43 3.77 -11.22
CA VAL A 131 -19.76 3.15 -10.07
C VAL A 131 -19.83 1.64 -10.27
N ALA A 132 -18.70 1.05 -10.69
CA ALA A 132 -18.56 -0.38 -10.94
C ALA A 132 -17.93 -1.12 -9.74
N ALA A 133 -18.14 -2.43 -9.66
CA ALA A 133 -17.38 -3.27 -8.74
C ALA A 133 -15.91 -3.33 -9.16
N THR A 134 -15.00 -3.30 -8.20
CA THR A 134 -13.55 -3.29 -8.45
C THR A 134 -12.90 -4.55 -7.90
N ILE A 135 -12.08 -5.20 -8.71
CA ILE A 135 -11.16 -6.26 -8.26
C ILE A 135 -9.75 -5.67 -8.36
N VAL A 136 -9.10 -5.47 -7.22
CA VAL A 136 -7.80 -4.82 -7.11
C VAL A 136 -6.76 -5.82 -6.57
N VAL A 137 -5.61 -5.90 -7.23
CA VAL A 137 -4.44 -6.62 -6.72
C VAL A 137 -3.40 -5.57 -6.30
N THR A 138 -3.15 -5.47 -5.01
CA THR A 138 -2.31 -4.40 -4.45
C THR A 138 -1.16 -4.96 -3.63
N ALA A 139 -0.08 -4.21 -3.55
CA ALA A 139 1.02 -4.48 -2.63
C ALA A 139 1.15 -3.39 -1.57
N ALA A 140 1.81 -3.72 -0.47
CA ALA A 140 2.08 -2.79 0.61
C ALA A 140 3.00 -1.65 0.13
N SER A 141 2.65 -0.42 0.50
CA SER A 141 3.51 0.75 0.29
C SER A 141 4.59 0.82 1.36
N GLY A 142 5.69 1.49 1.04
CA GLY A 142 6.78 1.76 1.96
C GLY A 142 6.38 2.75 3.05
N ALA A 143 6.88 2.53 4.27
CA ALA A 143 6.67 3.47 5.36
C ALA A 143 7.53 4.73 5.16
N ALA A 144 7.03 5.89 5.60
CA ALA A 144 7.83 7.11 5.61
C ALA A 144 9.03 6.99 6.57
N GLY A 145 10.12 7.65 6.23
CA GLY A 145 11.29 7.80 7.08
C GLY A 145 11.02 8.73 8.26
N MET A 146 11.74 8.52 9.34
CA MET A 146 11.71 9.36 10.54
C MET A 146 12.58 10.60 10.36
N ASN A 147 12.11 11.73 10.87
CA ASN A 147 12.90 12.96 10.87
C ASN A 147 14.10 12.85 11.81
N GLY A 148 15.19 13.50 11.43
CA GLY A 148 16.37 13.61 12.25
C GLY A 148 16.15 14.52 13.47
N PRO A 149 16.76 14.22 14.62
CA PRO A 149 16.65 15.05 15.81
C PRO A 149 17.33 16.41 15.61
N GLN A 150 16.81 17.45 16.25
CA GLN A 150 17.47 18.76 16.29
C GLN A 150 18.76 18.70 17.13
N GLY A 151 19.78 19.42 16.68
CA GLY A 151 21.01 19.64 17.43
C GLY A 151 20.78 20.49 18.67
N GLY A 152 21.41 20.12 19.78
CA GLY A 152 21.38 20.91 21.02
C GLY A 152 22.05 22.28 20.86
N ALA A 153 21.50 23.29 21.53
CA ALA A 153 22.09 24.63 21.55
C ALA A 153 23.43 24.65 22.31
N GLY A 154 24.32 25.53 21.87
CA GLY A 154 25.58 25.80 22.53
C GLY A 154 25.39 26.50 23.87
N VAL A 155 26.22 26.13 24.85
CA VAL A 155 26.14 26.71 26.20
C VAL A 155 26.65 28.16 26.16
N PRO A 156 25.93 29.15 26.74
CA PRO A 156 26.44 30.51 26.84
C PRO A 156 27.73 30.61 27.68
N GLY A 157 28.59 31.56 27.32
CA GLY A 157 29.77 31.91 28.11
C GLY A 157 29.36 32.44 29.50
N ARG A 158 29.87 31.83 30.56
CA ARG A 158 29.46 32.13 31.95
C ARG A 158 30.23 33.27 32.61
N ALA A 159 31.41 33.61 32.08
CA ALA A 159 32.28 34.63 32.66
C ALA A 159 32.52 35.79 31.68
N PRO A 160 32.79 37.00 32.16
CA PRO A 160 33.19 38.13 31.31
C PRO A 160 34.30 37.75 30.32
N GLY A 161 34.04 37.93 29.02
CA GLY A 161 35.01 37.63 27.96
C GLY A 161 35.15 36.14 27.60
N SER A 162 34.45 35.22 28.29
CA SER A 162 34.48 33.79 27.95
C SER A 162 33.72 33.51 26.66
N ALA A 163 34.23 32.64 25.79
CA ALA A 163 33.53 32.25 24.57
C ALA A 163 32.22 31.49 24.87
N GLY A 164 31.24 31.62 23.98
CA GLY A 164 30.08 30.74 23.93
C GLY A 164 30.43 29.38 23.30
N GLY A 165 29.72 28.34 23.70
CA GLY A 165 29.86 27.00 23.13
C GLY A 165 29.20 26.88 21.76
N ASN A 166 29.70 26.01 20.90
CA ASN A 166 29.10 25.74 19.60
C ASN A 166 27.77 24.99 19.75
N GLY A 167 26.82 25.25 18.85
CA GLY A 167 25.65 24.41 18.67
C GLY A 167 26.03 23.04 18.11
N ALA A 168 25.33 22.01 18.56
CA ALA A 168 25.53 20.65 18.05
C ALA A 168 24.90 20.50 16.65
N PRO A 169 25.43 19.64 15.79
CA PRO A 169 24.80 19.35 14.50
C PRO A 169 23.42 18.71 14.67
N GLY A 170 22.53 18.93 13.70
CA GLY A 170 21.28 18.17 13.58
C GLY A 170 21.53 16.75 13.08
N GLY A 171 20.67 15.82 13.48
CA GLY A 171 20.73 14.43 13.02
C GLY A 171 20.17 14.26 11.61
N GLY A 172 20.61 13.23 10.89
CA GLY A 172 20.06 12.90 9.57
C GLY A 172 18.64 12.34 9.65
N GLY A 173 17.82 12.59 8.62
CA GLY A 173 16.57 11.90 8.43
C GLY A 173 16.79 10.45 7.98
N SER A 174 15.90 9.54 8.37
CA SER A 174 16.00 8.13 7.98
C SER A 174 15.47 7.92 6.56
N PRO A 175 15.91 6.88 5.85
CA PRO A 175 15.34 6.52 4.56
C PRO A 175 13.85 6.18 4.67
N GLY A 176 13.11 6.44 3.60
CA GLY A 176 11.78 5.87 3.38
C GLY A 176 11.88 4.39 3.02
N GLY A 177 10.87 3.61 3.39
CA GLY A 177 10.76 2.19 3.04
C GLY A 177 10.44 2.01 1.56
N ASN A 178 10.88 0.90 0.98
CA ASN A 178 10.49 0.56 -0.39
C ASN A 178 9.05 0.03 -0.43
N GLY A 179 8.33 0.32 -1.51
CA GLY A 179 7.08 -0.34 -1.83
C GLY A 179 7.30 -1.79 -2.27
N SER A 180 6.37 -2.67 -1.91
CA SER A 180 6.40 -4.07 -2.31
C SER A 180 5.93 -4.24 -3.76
N SER A 181 6.51 -5.20 -4.46
CA SER A 181 5.98 -5.58 -5.78
C SER A 181 4.68 -6.38 -5.62
N SER A 182 3.71 -6.09 -6.47
CA SER A 182 2.45 -6.82 -6.53
C SER A 182 2.66 -8.21 -7.11
N GLN A 183 1.92 -9.16 -6.56
CA GLN A 183 2.08 -10.57 -6.89
C GLN A 183 1.20 -10.96 -8.08
N THR A 184 1.41 -12.16 -8.58
CA THR A 184 0.52 -12.70 -9.62
C THR A 184 -0.75 -13.25 -8.98
N SER A 185 -1.91 -12.84 -9.50
CA SER A 185 -3.22 -13.41 -9.15
C SER A 185 -3.92 -13.96 -10.39
N ASN A 186 -4.56 -15.12 -10.24
CA ASN A 186 -5.29 -15.78 -11.32
C ASN A 186 -6.77 -15.89 -10.94
N LEU A 187 -7.64 -15.46 -11.85
CA LEU A 187 -9.09 -15.50 -11.70
C LEU A 187 -9.62 -16.46 -12.75
N HIS A 188 -10.37 -17.46 -12.32
CA HIS A 188 -11.01 -18.49 -13.13
C HIS A 188 -12.51 -18.33 -12.98
N ILE A 189 -13.16 -17.65 -13.93
CA ILE A 189 -14.57 -17.25 -13.82
C ILE A 189 -15.40 -17.95 -14.89
N GLY A 190 -16.34 -18.82 -14.51
CA GLY A 190 -17.22 -19.50 -15.46
C GLY A 190 -18.03 -18.51 -16.31
N MET A 191 -18.73 -17.56 -15.69
CA MET A 191 -19.48 -16.54 -16.41
C MET A 191 -19.45 -15.18 -15.71
N MET A 192 -19.24 -14.11 -16.48
CA MET A 192 -19.25 -12.71 -15.99
C MET A 192 -20.48 -11.93 -16.46
N PHE A 193 -21.10 -11.19 -15.53
CA PHE A 193 -22.27 -10.35 -15.78
C PHE A 193 -22.06 -8.93 -15.23
N GLY A 194 -22.27 -7.90 -16.04
CA GLY A 194 -22.32 -6.50 -15.60
C GLY A 194 -21.04 -5.71 -15.82
N HIS A 195 -20.65 -4.82 -14.89
CA HIS A 195 -19.55 -3.87 -15.13
C HIS A 195 -18.43 -4.04 -14.10
N TYR A 196 -17.20 -4.19 -14.58
CA TYR A 196 -16.05 -4.47 -13.72
C TYR A 196 -14.93 -3.44 -13.92
N VAL A 197 -14.19 -3.16 -12.85
CA VAL A 197 -12.86 -2.56 -12.93
C VAL A 197 -11.87 -3.59 -12.43
N PHE A 198 -10.89 -3.92 -13.25
CA PHE A 198 -9.73 -4.71 -12.85
C PHE A 198 -8.56 -3.78 -12.65
N GLU A 199 -7.92 -3.86 -11.49
CA GLU A 199 -6.83 -2.97 -11.14
C GLU A 199 -5.66 -3.76 -10.55
N ILE A 200 -4.43 -3.39 -10.92
CA ILE A 200 -3.22 -3.98 -10.37
C ILE A 200 -2.14 -2.94 -10.11
N ASN A 201 -1.73 -2.85 -8.84
CA ASN A 201 -0.83 -1.80 -8.35
C ASN A 201 0.31 -2.43 -7.55
N GLY A 202 1.56 -2.06 -7.87
CA GLY A 202 2.65 -2.18 -6.91
C GLY A 202 2.47 -1.19 -5.75
N GLY A 203 3.23 -1.38 -4.67
CA GLY A 203 3.24 -0.43 -3.56
C GLY A 203 4.08 0.80 -3.90
N ASP A 204 3.65 1.97 -3.43
CA ASP A 204 4.45 3.19 -3.55
C ASP A 204 5.65 3.15 -2.61
N GLY A 205 6.72 3.86 -2.94
CA GLY A 205 7.84 4.10 -2.03
C GLY A 205 7.47 5.10 -0.94
N GLY A 206 7.99 4.90 0.27
CA GLY A 206 7.80 5.85 1.37
C GLY A 206 8.71 7.06 1.23
N ASP A 207 8.24 8.23 1.67
CA ASP A 207 9.07 9.45 1.66
C ASP A 207 10.25 9.34 2.64
N GLY A 208 11.38 9.96 2.31
CA GLY A 208 12.52 10.09 3.22
C GLY A 208 12.25 11.08 4.34
N GLY A 209 12.79 10.82 5.53
CA GLY A 209 12.66 11.71 6.67
C GLY A 209 13.45 13.01 6.48
N ALA A 210 12.95 14.13 7.00
CA ALA A 210 13.67 15.40 6.96
C ALA A 210 14.89 15.36 7.90
N GLY A 211 15.97 16.05 7.53
CA GLY A 211 17.11 16.27 8.40
C GLY A 211 16.79 17.22 9.55
N GLY A 212 17.36 16.96 10.72
CA GLY A 212 17.21 17.80 11.91
C GLY A 212 17.93 19.14 11.75
N ALA A 213 17.37 20.21 12.31
CA ALA A 213 18.07 21.49 12.32
C ALA A 213 19.32 21.44 13.22
N GLY A 214 20.36 22.20 12.85
CA GLY A 214 21.51 22.41 13.71
C GLY A 214 21.17 23.27 14.92
N GLY A 215 21.85 23.05 16.03
CA GLY A 215 21.71 23.84 17.24
C GLY A 215 22.30 25.23 17.07
N ASN A 216 21.72 26.24 17.72
CA ASN A 216 22.28 27.58 17.72
C ASN A 216 23.56 27.64 18.56
N GLY A 217 24.50 28.51 18.20
CA GLY A 217 25.66 28.80 19.03
C GLY A 217 25.28 29.55 20.31
N GLY A 218 26.02 29.30 21.39
CA GLY A 218 25.87 30.03 22.65
C GLY A 218 26.45 31.44 22.55
N ALA A 219 25.85 32.41 23.22
CA ALA A 219 26.40 33.77 23.29
C ALA A 219 27.71 33.81 24.09
N GLY A 220 28.62 34.71 23.74
CA GLY A 220 29.81 35.03 24.53
C GLY A 220 29.43 35.72 25.85
N GLY A 221 30.25 35.54 26.89
CA GLY A 221 29.99 36.12 28.21
C GLY A 221 30.25 37.64 28.22
N ILE A 222 29.27 38.41 28.71
CA ILE A 222 29.32 39.88 28.77
C ILE A 222 30.01 40.34 30.06
N ASN A 223 30.95 41.28 29.93
CA ASN A 223 31.46 42.06 31.04
C ASN A 223 30.50 43.23 31.32
N PRO A 224 29.82 43.29 32.49
CA PRO A 224 28.86 44.36 32.77
C PRO A 224 29.53 45.73 32.98
N ALA A 225 30.81 45.77 33.35
CA ALA A 225 31.53 47.02 33.60
C ALA A 225 32.07 47.65 32.31
N THR A 226 32.48 46.84 31.33
CA THR A 226 33.11 47.32 30.09
C THR A 226 32.22 47.15 28.86
N HIS A 227 31.07 46.48 29.00
CA HIS A 227 30.20 46.04 27.92
C HIS A 227 30.90 45.22 26.83
N GLN A 228 32.10 44.70 27.11
CA GLN A 228 32.82 43.81 26.20
C GLN A 228 32.26 42.39 26.31
N MET A 229 32.12 41.72 25.17
CA MET A 229 31.59 40.36 25.08
C MET A 229 32.70 39.40 24.65
N GLY A 230 32.67 38.17 25.16
CA GLY A 230 33.48 37.08 24.60
C GLY A 230 33.05 36.74 23.17
N MET A 231 33.81 35.89 22.49
CA MET A 231 33.44 35.36 21.16
C MET A 231 32.16 34.52 21.25
N GLY A 232 31.29 34.62 20.26
CA GLY A 232 30.08 33.80 20.16
C GLY A 232 30.41 32.39 19.67
N GLY A 233 29.66 31.39 20.12
CA GLY A 233 29.79 30.02 19.61
C GLY A 233 29.25 29.90 18.18
N GLY A 234 29.83 29.01 17.38
CA GLY A 234 29.31 28.71 16.04
C GLY A 234 27.96 27.97 16.09
N GLY A 235 27.10 28.19 15.10
CA GLY A 235 25.91 27.38 14.89
C GLY A 235 26.29 25.98 14.39
N GLY A 236 25.56 24.96 14.84
CA GLY A 236 25.71 23.59 14.36
C GLY A 236 25.16 23.44 12.94
N SER A 237 25.74 22.56 12.14
CA SER A 237 25.19 22.26 10.81
C SER A 237 23.84 21.54 10.89
N GLY A 238 22.97 21.73 9.89
CA GLY A 238 21.77 20.93 9.72
C GLY A 238 22.11 19.51 9.28
N GLY A 239 21.31 18.54 9.71
CA GLY A 239 21.44 17.15 9.30
C GLY A 239 20.95 16.94 7.86
N PRO A 240 21.46 15.95 7.11
CA PRO A 240 20.96 15.63 5.78
C PRO A 240 19.54 15.03 5.84
N GLY A 241 18.76 15.23 4.78
CA GLY A 241 17.49 14.50 4.59
C GLY A 241 17.74 13.05 4.18
N GLY A 242 16.84 12.16 4.59
CA GLY A 242 16.86 10.74 4.19
C GLY A 242 16.43 10.56 2.73
N PRO A 243 16.93 9.54 2.02
CA PRO A 243 16.44 9.23 0.68
C PRO A 243 14.98 8.71 0.72
N GLY A 244 14.23 8.95 -0.34
CA GLY A 244 12.93 8.30 -0.56
C GLY A 244 13.10 6.82 -0.90
N GLY A 245 12.11 6.01 -0.56
CA GLY A 245 12.06 4.60 -0.91
C GLY A 245 11.66 4.39 -2.37
N ASN A 246 12.12 3.31 -2.99
CA ASN A 246 11.73 2.95 -4.34
C ASN A 246 10.31 2.36 -4.35
N ALA A 247 9.56 2.59 -5.42
CA ALA A 247 8.28 1.91 -5.62
C ALA A 247 8.49 0.43 -5.96
N GLY A 248 7.48 -0.38 -5.67
CA GLY A 248 7.39 -1.75 -6.12
C GLY A 248 6.86 -1.86 -7.54
N ASN A 249 7.12 -2.98 -8.21
CA ASN A 249 6.58 -3.23 -9.54
C ASN A 249 5.14 -3.75 -9.46
N GLY A 250 4.31 -3.39 -10.43
CA GLY A 250 3.03 -4.06 -10.64
C GLY A 250 3.23 -5.52 -11.04
N GLY A 251 2.33 -6.38 -10.60
CA GLY A 251 2.35 -7.81 -10.86
C GLY A 251 1.62 -8.19 -12.14
N VAL A 252 1.06 -9.40 -12.15
CA VAL A 252 0.20 -9.88 -13.23
C VAL A 252 -1.16 -10.31 -12.69
N LEU A 253 -2.23 -9.74 -13.23
CA LEU A 253 -3.60 -10.19 -12.97
C LEU A 253 -4.11 -10.91 -14.23
N ARG A 254 -4.34 -12.21 -14.13
CA ARG A 254 -4.91 -13.01 -15.23
C ARG A 254 -6.35 -13.35 -14.93
N VAL A 255 -7.25 -13.09 -15.88
CA VAL A 255 -8.65 -13.45 -15.82
C VAL A 255 -8.94 -14.42 -16.95
N PHE A 256 -9.19 -15.66 -16.60
CA PHE A 256 -9.63 -16.72 -17.49
C PHE A 256 -11.14 -16.89 -17.32
N THR A 257 -11.90 -16.82 -18.41
CA THR A 257 -13.35 -16.98 -18.35
C THR A 257 -13.93 -17.82 -19.48
N GLU A 258 -14.94 -18.63 -19.21
CA GLU A 258 -15.63 -19.40 -20.27
C GLU A 258 -16.68 -18.56 -20.99
N GLY A 259 -17.07 -17.41 -20.42
CA GLY A 259 -18.12 -16.59 -21.00
C GLY A 259 -18.26 -15.21 -20.39
N ILE A 260 -18.50 -14.25 -21.28
CA ILE A 260 -18.86 -12.88 -20.93
C ILE A 260 -20.30 -12.68 -21.42
N ALA A 261 -21.22 -12.40 -20.50
CA ALA A 261 -22.62 -12.21 -20.85
C ALA A 261 -22.82 -10.96 -21.73
N PRO A 262 -23.85 -10.92 -22.59
CA PRO A 262 -24.17 -9.74 -23.37
C PRO A 262 -24.37 -8.50 -22.48
N GLY A 263 -23.76 -7.38 -22.86
CA GLY A 263 -23.83 -6.12 -22.10
C GLY A 263 -22.80 -5.99 -20.98
N THR A 264 -22.02 -7.03 -20.68
CA THR A 264 -20.91 -6.94 -19.72
C THR A 264 -19.80 -6.04 -20.28
N THR A 265 -19.31 -5.11 -19.46
CA THR A 265 -18.15 -4.26 -19.80
C THR A 265 -17.09 -4.34 -18.70
N TYR A 266 -15.87 -3.97 -19.04
CA TYR A 266 -14.80 -3.86 -18.06
C TYR A 266 -13.81 -2.75 -18.40
N GLU A 267 -13.17 -2.22 -17.36
CA GLU A 267 -12.06 -1.27 -17.43
C GLU A 267 -10.80 -1.93 -16.82
N LEU A 268 -9.64 -1.64 -17.41
CA LEU A 268 -8.34 -2.10 -16.92
C LEU A 268 -7.55 -0.90 -16.38
N ARG A 269 -7.15 -0.94 -15.12
CA ARG A 269 -6.37 0.10 -14.45
C ARG A 269 -5.02 -0.42 -14.01
N GLN A 270 -3.96 0.21 -14.50
CA GLN A 270 -2.58 -0.20 -14.27
C GLN A 270 -1.74 1.04 -13.91
N PRO A 271 -2.05 1.74 -12.80
CA PRO A 271 -1.28 2.91 -12.40
C PRO A 271 0.18 2.53 -12.16
N VAL A 272 1.06 3.47 -12.48
CA VAL A 272 2.50 3.32 -12.25
C VAL A 272 2.78 3.66 -10.78
N PRO A 273 3.29 2.71 -9.97
CA PRO A 273 3.67 2.97 -8.58
C PRO A 273 4.81 3.99 -8.52
N ARG A 274 4.74 4.92 -7.57
CA ARG A 274 5.68 6.05 -7.49
C ARG A 274 6.74 5.86 -6.42
N GLY A 275 7.96 6.28 -6.72
CA GLY A 275 9.01 6.39 -5.71
C GLY A 275 8.66 7.47 -4.68
N GLY A 276 9.10 7.28 -3.45
CA GLY A 276 8.94 8.27 -2.39
C GLY A 276 9.79 9.50 -2.64
N ALA A 277 9.34 10.66 -2.17
CA ALA A 277 10.13 11.88 -2.21
C ALA A 277 11.35 11.77 -1.28
N GLY A 278 12.45 12.43 -1.64
CA GLY A 278 13.58 12.58 -0.73
C GLY A 278 13.27 13.58 0.39
N GLY A 279 13.78 13.33 1.59
CA GLY A 279 13.62 14.22 2.72
C GLY A 279 14.38 15.54 2.54
N ALA A 280 13.81 16.65 3.03
CA ALA A 280 14.49 17.93 3.03
C ALA A 280 15.70 17.92 3.99
N GLY A 281 16.78 18.61 3.63
CA GLY A 281 17.91 18.85 4.52
C GLY A 281 17.53 19.79 5.67
N GLY A 282 18.12 19.56 6.84
CA GLY A 282 17.94 20.39 8.02
C GLY A 282 18.56 21.77 7.85
N ARG A 283 17.98 22.78 8.50
CA ARG A 283 18.57 24.13 8.49
C ARG A 283 19.84 24.17 9.36
N GLY A 284 20.81 25.00 8.96
CA GLY A 284 21.95 25.32 9.84
C GLY A 284 21.51 26.14 11.06
N GLY A 285 22.23 25.98 12.15
CA GLY A 285 22.04 26.73 13.39
C GLY A 285 22.50 28.18 13.25
N ILE A 286 21.86 29.08 14.00
CA ILE A 286 22.20 30.50 14.05
C ILE A 286 23.48 30.67 14.87
N PRO A 287 24.43 31.54 14.48
CA PRO A 287 25.60 31.83 15.28
C PRO A 287 25.23 32.48 16.62
N GLY A 288 26.02 32.21 17.65
CA GLY A 288 25.93 32.88 18.93
C GLY A 288 26.46 34.31 18.84
N LEU A 289 25.84 35.23 19.56
CA LEU A 289 26.28 36.63 19.65
C LEU A 289 27.62 36.74 20.40
N GLY A 290 28.52 37.60 19.94
CA GLY A 290 29.86 37.77 20.49
C GLY A 290 30.64 38.95 19.94
N HIS A 291 31.90 39.09 20.36
CA HIS A 291 32.85 40.01 19.72
C HIS A 291 34.14 39.28 19.31
N PRO A 292 34.19 38.67 18.11
CA PRO A 292 33.13 38.60 17.09
C PRO A 292 32.02 37.57 17.41
N ASP A 293 30.91 37.65 16.66
CA ASP A 293 29.89 36.60 16.60
C ASP A 293 30.47 35.27 16.10
N GLY A 294 29.78 34.17 16.40
CA GLY A 294 30.14 32.86 15.86
C GLY A 294 29.89 32.74 14.35
N SER A 295 30.31 31.62 13.75
CA SER A 295 29.97 31.29 12.36
C SER A 295 28.59 30.61 12.26
N PRO A 296 27.78 30.89 11.23
CA PRO A 296 26.53 30.16 11.01
C PRO A 296 26.79 28.69 10.68
N GLY A 297 25.83 27.83 11.02
CA GLY A 297 25.84 26.43 10.60
C GLY A 297 25.50 26.29 9.11
N MET A 298 26.04 25.27 8.45
CA MET A 298 25.66 24.96 7.07
C MET A 298 24.32 24.21 7.03
N PRO A 299 23.45 24.46 6.03
CA PRO A 299 22.27 23.63 5.84
C PRO A 299 22.66 22.20 5.40
N GLY A 300 21.83 21.23 5.76
CA GLY A 300 21.93 19.86 5.27
C GLY A 300 21.50 19.76 3.81
N VAL A 301 21.95 18.69 3.14
CA VAL A 301 21.53 18.36 1.78
C VAL A 301 20.18 17.63 1.79
N ASN A 302 19.37 17.83 0.75
CA ASN A 302 18.16 17.04 0.54
C ASN A 302 18.53 15.59 0.17
N GLY A 303 17.71 14.64 0.60
CA GLY A 303 17.80 13.25 0.13
C GLY A 303 17.34 13.13 -1.32
N PRO A 304 17.86 12.14 -2.07
CA PRO A 304 17.34 11.82 -3.40
C PRO A 304 15.93 11.21 -3.31
N ALA A 305 15.13 11.38 -4.37
CA ALA A 305 13.86 10.65 -4.52
C ALA A 305 14.13 9.17 -4.87
N GLY A 306 13.17 8.31 -4.52
CA GLY A 306 13.16 6.92 -4.95
C GLY A 306 12.78 6.78 -6.43
N SER A 307 13.11 5.63 -7.02
CA SER A 307 12.70 5.30 -8.39
C SER A 307 11.23 4.86 -8.46
N ASP A 308 10.53 5.27 -9.50
CA ASP A 308 9.21 4.72 -9.84
C ASP A 308 9.30 3.22 -10.19
N GLY A 309 8.18 2.53 -10.01
CA GLY A 309 8.02 1.12 -10.36
C GLY A 309 7.55 0.94 -11.80
N TRP A 310 7.33 -0.30 -12.19
CA TRP A 310 6.73 -0.64 -13.48
C TRP A 310 5.21 -0.83 -13.33
N PRO A 311 4.39 -0.45 -14.32
CA PRO A 311 2.97 -0.78 -14.30
C PRO A 311 2.77 -2.30 -14.33
N GLY A 312 1.70 -2.79 -13.70
CA GLY A 312 1.35 -4.21 -13.76
C GLY A 312 0.75 -4.59 -15.11
N VAL A 313 0.48 -5.88 -15.30
CA VAL A 313 -0.15 -6.42 -16.52
C VAL A 313 -1.50 -7.04 -16.16
N ILE A 314 -2.56 -6.67 -16.88
CA ILE A 314 -3.86 -7.32 -16.79
C ILE A 314 -4.14 -8.07 -18.11
N GLU A 315 -4.40 -9.36 -18.02
CA GLU A 315 -4.76 -10.21 -19.15
C GLU A 315 -6.16 -10.79 -18.94
N ILE A 316 -7.04 -10.62 -19.92
CA ILE A 316 -8.36 -11.27 -19.93
C ILE A 316 -8.41 -12.23 -21.12
N ARG A 317 -8.71 -13.50 -20.86
CA ARG A 317 -8.79 -14.56 -21.87
C ARG A 317 -10.12 -15.28 -21.75
N VAL A 318 -10.87 -15.33 -22.85
CA VAL A 318 -12.02 -16.23 -22.99
C VAL A 318 -11.48 -17.59 -23.44
N ILE A 319 -11.81 -18.65 -22.71
CA ILE A 319 -11.30 -20.01 -22.91
C ILE A 319 -12.42 -20.98 -23.29
#